data_AF-H1BBI6-F1
#
_entry.id   AF-H1BBI6-F1
#
_cell.length_a   1.000
_cell.length_b   1.000
_cell.length_c   1.000
_cell.angle_alpha   90.00
_cell.angle_beta   90.00
_cell.angle_gamma   90.00
#
_symmetry.space_group_name_H-M   'P 1'
#
loop_
_entity.id
_entity.type
_entity.pdbx_description
1 polymer ?
#
loop_
_entity_poly.entity_id
_entity_poly.type
_entity_poly.pdbx_seq_one_letter_code
_entity_poly.pdbx_strand_id
1 'polypeptide(L)' 'MNMCTVREIREAIQEDCRSQRDMESTEIDRVFQTLPFSQERDLFDKPPMPKRPYRRKKKDTDRP' A
#
# COMPACT_ATOMS: atom_id res chain seq x y z
N MET A 1 35.67 1.58 -30.70
CA MET A 1 34.99 1.70 -29.40
C MET A 1 34.21 3.00 -29.41
N ASN A 2 32.89 2.90 -29.34
CA ASN A 2 32.01 4.07 -29.36
C ASN A 2 32.03 4.67 -27.96
N MET A 3 32.72 5.80 -27.80
CA MET A 3 32.73 6.54 -26.54
C MET A 3 31.40 7.25 -26.41
N CYS A 4 30.59 6.84 -25.44
CA CYS A 4 29.40 7.57 -25.08
C CYS A 4 29.81 8.90 -24.43
N THR A 5 29.31 9.99 -24.96
CA THR A 5 29.56 11.33 -24.46
C THR A 5 28.73 11.59 -23.20
N VAL A 6 29.19 12.53 -22.36
CA VAL A 6 28.45 12.93 -21.15
C VAL A 6 27.02 13.40 -21.49
N ARG A 7 26.81 13.95 -22.69
CA ARG A 7 25.47 14.36 -23.17
C ARG A 7 24.56 13.16 -23.41
N GLU A 8 25.03 12.15 -24.12
CA GLU A 8 24.27 10.93 -24.40
C GLU A 8 23.90 10.17 -23.11
N ILE A 9 24.82 10.12 -22.14
CA ILE A 9 24.55 9.53 -20.82
C ILE A 9 23.45 10.32 -20.09
N ARG A 10 23.53 11.65 -20.11
CA ARG A 10 22.53 12.52 -19.47
C ARG A 10 21.16 12.42 -20.13
N GLU A 11 21.12 12.36 -21.45
CA GLU A 11 19.87 12.21 -22.23
C GLU A 11 19.22 10.85 -21.94
N ALA A 12 19.99 9.76 -21.93
CA ALA A 12 19.47 8.44 -21.59
C ALA A 12 18.88 8.36 -20.16
N ILE A 13 19.58 8.94 -19.17
CA ILE A 13 19.06 9.00 -17.78
C ILE A 13 17.79 9.86 -17.71
N GLN A 14 17.77 10.99 -18.41
CA GLN A 14 16.62 11.89 -18.40
C GLN A 14 15.39 11.26 -19.09
N GLU A 15 15.60 10.54 -20.18
CA GLU A 15 14.57 9.80 -20.91
C GLU A 15 14.00 8.66 -20.05
N ASP A 16 14.86 7.85 -19.41
CA ASP A 16 14.43 6.78 -18.51
C ASP A 16 13.64 7.34 -17.32
N CYS A 17 14.10 8.43 -16.71
CA CYS A 17 13.37 9.11 -15.63
C CYS A 17 12.03 9.68 -16.09
N ARG A 18 11.91 10.15 -17.34
CA ARG A 18 10.62 10.60 -17.89
C ARG A 18 9.69 9.43 -18.17
N SER A 19 10.18 8.36 -18.81
CA SER A 19 9.43 7.14 -19.05
C SER A 19 8.91 6.50 -17.76
N GLN A 20 9.69 6.54 -16.68
CA GLN A 20 9.26 6.06 -15.36
C GLN A 20 8.22 6.96 -14.69
N ARG A 21 8.24 8.27 -14.96
CA ARG A 21 7.26 9.24 -14.43
C ARG A 21 5.97 9.33 -15.24
N ASP A 22 6.03 8.97 -16.51
CA ASP A 22 4.84 8.75 -17.36
C ASP A 22 4.14 7.43 -17.02
N MET A 23 4.70 6.61 -16.12
CA MET A 23 3.96 5.58 -15.40
C MET A 23 3.13 6.25 -14.28
N GLU A 24 2.14 7.00 -14.77
CA GLU A 24 0.85 7.37 -14.18
C GLU A 24 0.67 7.08 -12.69
N SER A 25 0.70 8.15 -11.88
CA SER A 25 0.07 8.15 -10.55
C SER A 25 -1.38 7.64 -10.58
N THR A 26 -2.04 7.67 -11.76
CA THR A 26 -3.38 7.10 -11.94
C THR A 26 -3.42 5.58 -11.88
N GLU A 27 -2.33 4.85 -12.10
CA GLU A 27 -2.32 3.39 -11.89
C GLU A 27 -2.47 3.04 -10.41
N ILE A 28 -1.77 3.79 -9.55
CA ILE A 28 -1.87 3.64 -8.10
C ILE A 28 -3.30 3.95 -7.66
N ASP A 29 -3.87 5.08 -8.10
CA ASP A 29 -5.25 5.44 -7.78
C ASP A 29 -6.26 4.39 -8.28
N ARG A 30 -6.08 3.86 -9.50
CA ARG A 30 -6.93 2.80 -10.05
C ARG A 30 -6.83 1.52 -9.21
N VAL A 31 -5.62 1.10 -8.84
CA VAL A 31 -5.41 -0.08 -7.98
C VAL A 31 -6.07 0.16 -6.63
N PHE A 32 -5.85 1.32 -6.01
CA PHE A 32 -6.50 1.69 -4.75
C PHE A 32 -8.02 1.62 -4.85
N GLN A 33 -8.64 2.12 -5.92
CA GLN A 33 -10.10 2.05 -6.09
C GLN A 33 -10.63 0.61 -6.25
N THR A 34 -9.86 -0.29 -6.85
CA THR A 34 -10.25 -1.71 -6.98
C THR A 34 -10.06 -2.55 -5.73
N LEU A 35 -9.31 -2.06 -4.73
CA LEU A 35 -9.10 -2.82 -3.50
C LEU A 35 -10.40 -2.92 -2.70
N PRO A 36 -10.69 -4.08 -2.07
CA PRO A 36 -11.90 -4.29 -1.28
C PRO A 36 -11.99 -3.41 -0.01
N PHE A 37 -10.97 -2.60 0.27
CA PHE A 37 -10.89 -1.68 1.40
C PHE A 37 -11.19 -0.22 1.03
N SER A 38 -11.24 0.12 -0.27
CA SER A 38 -11.52 1.49 -0.73
C SER A 38 -12.96 1.93 -0.49
N GLN A 39 -13.85 0.96 -0.25
CA GLN A 39 -15.24 1.17 0.10
C GLN A 39 -15.34 1.59 1.58
N GLU A 40 -14.83 2.79 1.88
CA GLU A 40 -14.82 3.39 3.23
C GLU A 40 -16.24 3.44 3.83
N ARG A 41 -17.25 3.59 2.96
CA ARG A 41 -18.68 3.63 3.32
C ARG A 41 -19.15 2.33 3.99
N ASP A 42 -18.61 1.18 3.57
CA ASP A 42 -19.02 -0.13 4.06
C ASP A 42 -18.48 -0.46 5.47
N LEU A 43 -17.48 0.27 5.96
CA LEU A 43 -16.91 0.09 7.29
C LEU A 43 -17.68 0.85 8.38
N PHE A 44 -18.25 2.00 8.03
CA PHE A 44 -18.99 2.85 8.98
C PHE A 44 -20.49 2.57 9.01
N ASP A 45 -21.05 1.96 7.95
CA ASP A 45 -22.47 1.53 7.93
C ASP A 45 -22.71 0.23 8.71
N LYS A 46 -21.65 -0.55 8.97
CA LYS A 46 -21.75 -1.78 9.76
C LYS A 46 -21.75 -1.42 11.25
N PRO A 47 -22.76 -1.84 12.03
CA PRO A 47 -22.76 -1.59 13.46
C PRO A 47 -21.48 -2.18 14.07
N PRO A 48 -20.85 -1.49 15.04
CA PRO A 48 -19.62 -1.96 15.66
C PRO A 48 -19.82 -3.39 16.16
N MET A 49 -18.90 -4.28 15.79
CA MET A 49 -18.95 -5.68 16.20
C MET A 49 -19.25 -5.79 17.69
N PRO A 50 -20.22 -6.63 18.11
CA PRO A 50 -20.55 -6.81 19.52
C PRO A 50 -19.27 -7.13 20.30
N LYS A 51 -19.01 -6.35 21.37
CA LYS A 51 -17.85 -6.59 22.23
C LYS A 51 -17.86 -8.04 22.66
N ARG A 52 -16.78 -8.78 22.35
CA ARG A 52 -16.65 -10.17 22.80
C ARG A 52 -16.81 -10.18 24.33
N PRO A 53 -17.66 -11.05 24.89
CA PRO A 53 -17.77 -11.20 26.33
C PRO A 53 -16.35 -11.40 26.88
N TYR A 54 -15.96 -10.56 27.83
CA TYR A 54 -14.62 -10.59 28.40
C TYR A 54 -14.35 -11.99 28.94
N ARG A 55 -13.53 -12.78 28.23
CA ARG A 55 -13.18 -14.12 28.68
C ARG A 55 -12.16 -13.94 29.81
N ARG A 56 -12.66 -13.89 31.06
CA ARG A 56 -11.81 -13.87 32.26
C ARG A 56 -10.85 -15.05 32.16
N LYS A 57 -9.57 -14.80 31.88
CA LYS A 57 -8.53 -15.81 32.01
C LYS A 57 -8.59 -16.28 33.48
N LYS A 58 -8.96 -17.54 33.72
CA LYS A 58 -8.69 -18.16 35.02
C LYS A 58 -7.19 -18.06 35.21
N LYS A 59 -6.73 -17.25 36.16
CA LYS A 59 -5.40 -17.43 36.72
C LYS A 59 -5.47 -18.76 37.44
N ASP A 60 -4.65 -19.72 37.04
CA ASP A 60 -4.36 -20.90 37.84
C ASP A 60 -3.54 -20.40 39.03
N THR A 61 -4.24 -19.87 40.04
CA THR A 61 -3.69 -19.78 41.38
C THR A 61 -3.80 -21.20 41.95
N ASP A 62 -2.67 -21.68 42.48
CA ASP A 62 -2.42 -23.00 43.04
C ASP A 62 -1.99 -24.10 42.04
N ARG A 63 -0.67 -24.19 41.89
CA ARG A 63 0.04 -25.47 41.95
C ARG A 63 1.44 -25.26 42.57
N PRO A 64 1.94 -26.27 43.28
CA PRO A 64 2.48 -26.22 44.65
C PRO A 64 3.84 -25.55 44.78
#